data_AF-A0A9N8ZCB6-F1
#
_entry.id   AF-A0A9N8ZCB6-F1
#
_cell.length_a   1.000
_cell.length_b   1.000
_cell.length_c   1.000
_cell.angle_alpha   90.00
_cell.angle_beta   90.00
_cell.angle_gamma   90.00
#
_symmetry.space_group_name_H-M   'P 1'
#
loop_
_entity.id
_entity.type
_entity.pdbx_description
1 polymer ?
#
loop_
_entity_poly.entity_id
_entity_poly.type
_entity_poly.pdbx_seq_one_letter_code
_entity_poly.pdbx_strand_id
1 'polypeptide(L)'
;MSRPSSRPIGAVSHSSFLNAKVRSSSEHSRPQNFNVSNLDQTDESPTTLTKTPTYEYYGFTLYLTSFIAFVIYLLWAYLPDEALISLGISYFPNRYWAIAWPVWTFVLIAFIYAAFFSINLMNTAPIDSFNTITDDYANVGQSLSRLSGITDDFVPGLHDIPIGVVNACLYQDLRGPWDEDEDP
;
A
#
# COMPACT_ATOMS: atom_id res chain seq x y z
N MET A 1 55.63 61.54 23.39
CA MET A 1 54.18 61.72 23.58
C MET A 1 53.48 60.44 23.12
N SER A 2 52.56 59.94 23.95
CA SER A 2 51.56 58.89 23.68
C SER A 2 52.00 57.41 23.66
N ARG A 3 51.56 56.72 24.72
CA ARG A 3 51.45 55.26 25.02
C ARG A 3 50.55 54.50 23.98
N PRO A 4 50.29 53.17 24.11
CA PRO A 4 51.20 52.02 24.30
C PRO A 4 50.72 50.70 23.60
N SER A 5 51.50 49.64 23.83
CA SER A 5 51.09 48.26 24.19
C SER A 5 50.31 47.38 23.20
N SER A 6 51.08 46.47 22.62
CA SER A 6 50.78 45.07 22.31
C SER A 6 49.63 44.44 23.09
N ARG A 7 48.78 43.69 22.39
CA ARG A 7 47.87 42.70 22.98
C ARG A 7 48.46 41.29 22.83
N PRO A 8 48.49 40.49 23.92
CA PRO A 8 48.90 39.09 23.89
C PRO A 8 47.71 38.14 23.69
N ILE A 9 48.08 36.90 23.38
CA ILE A 9 47.27 35.69 23.26
C ILE A 9 46.75 35.24 24.64
N GLY A 10 45.50 34.78 24.69
CA GLY A 10 44.81 34.14 25.83
C GLY A 10 43.30 34.35 25.67
N ALA A 11 42.38 33.50 26.11
CA ALA A 11 42.42 32.22 26.81
C ALA A 11 41.03 31.57 26.66
N VAL A 12 40.97 30.27 26.95
CA VAL A 12 39.77 29.42 27.08
C VAL A 12 38.83 29.97 28.17
N SER A 13 37.51 29.94 27.92
CA SER A 13 36.48 30.07 28.97
C SER A 13 35.27 29.17 28.69
N HIS A 14 35.07 28.21 29.59
CA HIS A 14 33.87 27.38 29.77
C HIS A 14 32.67 28.18 30.31
N SER A 15 31.49 27.54 30.22
CA SER A 15 30.18 27.76 30.90
C SER A 15 29.06 28.13 29.91
N SER A 16 28.04 27.31 29.70
CA SER A 16 26.86 27.07 30.55
C SER A 16 25.93 26.18 29.68
N PHE A 17 25.23 25.13 30.11
CA PHE A 17 24.19 25.04 31.14
C PHE A 17 24.06 23.57 31.59
N LEU A 18 24.40 23.29 32.85
CA LEU A 18 23.87 22.16 33.61
C LEU A 18 23.29 22.73 34.90
N ASN A 19 21.96 22.73 35.00
CA ASN A 19 21.22 22.81 36.26
C ASN A 19 19.93 22.01 36.02
N ALA A 20 19.91 20.74 36.41
CA ALA A 20 19.55 20.28 37.76
C ALA A 20 18.05 20.39 38.05
N LYS A 21 17.35 19.25 38.02
CA LYS A 21 16.30 18.97 39.00
C LYS A 21 16.07 17.47 39.17
N VAL A 22 16.78 16.89 40.13
CA VAL A 22 16.33 15.72 40.87
C VAL A 22 15.09 16.14 41.67
N ARG A 23 13.95 15.47 41.47
CA ARG A 23 12.86 15.44 42.45
C ARG A 23 12.23 14.05 42.45
N SER A 24 12.55 13.31 43.51
CA SER A 24 11.86 12.10 43.93
C SER A 24 10.55 12.46 44.62
N SER A 25 9.60 11.53 44.51
CA SER A 25 8.49 11.24 45.44
C SER A 25 7.11 11.84 45.17
N SER A 26 6.16 10.89 45.13
CA SER A 26 4.74 10.89 45.52
C SER A 26 3.65 11.38 44.55
N GLU A 27 3.06 10.42 43.79
CA GLU A 27 1.63 10.40 43.41
C GLU A 27 1.18 8.93 43.41
N HIS A 28 0.69 8.41 44.54
CA HIS A 28 -0.73 8.26 44.92
C HIS A 28 -1.58 7.50 43.89
N SER A 29 -1.71 6.19 44.12
CA SER A 29 -2.65 5.27 43.47
C SER A 29 -4.07 5.83 43.46
N ARG A 30 -4.64 6.02 42.27
CA ARG A 30 -6.07 6.33 42.10
C ARG A 30 -6.84 5.02 41.86
N PRO A 31 -7.82 4.64 42.70
CA PRO A 31 -8.74 3.58 42.31
C PRO A 31 -9.69 4.15 41.25
N GLN A 32 -9.74 3.51 40.08
CA GLN A 32 -10.83 3.75 39.13
C GLN A 32 -12.06 3.01 39.67
N ASN A 33 -12.98 3.78 40.26
CA ASN A 33 -14.32 3.29 40.59
C ASN A 33 -15.03 2.97 39.26
N PHE A 34 -15.10 1.69 38.90
CA PHE A 34 -15.85 1.20 37.76
C PHE A 34 -17.32 1.14 38.16
N ASN A 35 -18.07 2.20 37.83
CA ASN A 35 -19.52 2.23 38.00
C ASN A 35 -20.18 1.33 36.94
N VAL A 36 -20.68 0.17 37.35
CA VAL A 36 -21.32 -0.88 36.52
C VAL A 36 -22.77 -0.53 36.13
N SER A 37 -23.09 0.75 35.92
CA SER A 37 -24.49 1.18 35.68
C SER A 37 -24.78 1.63 34.24
N ASN A 38 -24.00 1.15 33.26
CA ASN A 38 -24.35 1.22 31.85
C ASN A 38 -24.13 -0.16 31.20
N LEU A 39 -24.94 -1.12 31.61
CA LEU A 39 -25.28 -2.25 30.76
C LEU A 39 -26.50 -1.82 29.94
N ASP A 40 -26.30 -0.87 29.02
CA ASP A 40 -27.19 -0.83 27.88
C ASP A 40 -26.74 -1.95 26.96
N GLN A 41 -27.63 -2.92 26.84
CA GLN A 41 -27.41 -4.24 26.31
C GLN A 41 -27.20 -4.13 24.80
N THR A 42 -25.94 -4.09 24.39
CA THR A 42 -25.54 -4.30 23.00
C THR A 42 -25.42 -5.81 22.80
N ASP A 43 -26.55 -6.46 22.49
CA ASP A 43 -26.55 -7.76 21.81
C ASP A 43 -26.01 -7.55 20.38
N GLU A 44 -24.70 -7.36 20.26
CA GLU A 44 -23.98 -7.28 18.98
C GLU A 44 -23.55 -8.69 18.57
N SER A 45 -24.49 -9.45 18.00
CA SER A 45 -24.13 -10.51 17.06
C SER A 45 -23.39 -9.85 15.87
N PRO A 46 -22.26 -10.37 15.38
CA PRO A 46 -21.55 -9.80 14.24
C PRO A 46 -22.28 -10.19 12.95
N THR A 47 -23.56 -9.88 12.85
CA THR A 47 -24.30 -10.01 11.60
C THR A 47 -24.13 -8.69 10.87
N THR A 48 -23.00 -8.58 10.16
CA THR A 48 -22.82 -7.82 8.93
C THR A 48 -23.97 -6.86 8.59
N LEU A 49 -24.02 -5.69 9.23
CA LEU A 49 -24.70 -4.53 8.66
C LEU A 49 -23.81 -3.98 7.54
N THR A 50 -23.69 -4.78 6.48
CA THR A 50 -23.22 -4.31 5.18
C THR A 50 -24.28 -3.31 4.72
N LYS A 51 -24.05 -2.02 4.99
CA LYS A 51 -24.80 -0.94 4.36
C LYS A 51 -24.59 -1.12 2.85
N THR A 52 -25.49 -1.85 2.19
CA THR A 52 -25.38 -2.18 0.78
C THR A 52 -25.36 -0.86 0.05
N PRO A 53 -24.21 -0.50 -0.51
CA PRO A 53 -24.04 0.85 -0.96
C PRO A 53 -24.77 0.93 -2.30
N THR A 54 -25.86 1.70 -2.30
CA THR A 54 -26.91 1.63 -3.31
C THR A 54 -26.46 2.39 -4.56
N TYR A 55 -25.67 1.74 -5.41
CA TYR A 55 -25.17 2.33 -6.67
C TYR A 55 -25.52 1.53 -7.93
N GLU A 56 -26.28 0.45 -7.80
CA GLU A 56 -26.61 -0.46 -8.90
C GLU A 56 -27.33 0.24 -10.07
N TYR A 57 -28.18 1.23 -9.77
CA TYR A 57 -28.92 1.97 -10.78
C TYR A 57 -28.04 2.93 -11.60
N TYR A 58 -26.89 3.38 -11.08
CA TYR A 58 -25.96 4.21 -11.85
C TYR A 58 -25.34 3.41 -12.99
N GLY A 59 -25.00 2.14 -12.74
CA GLY A 59 -24.51 1.23 -13.77
C GLY A 59 -25.55 0.99 -14.87
N PHE A 60 -26.81 0.74 -14.49
CA PHE A 60 -27.90 0.57 -15.45
C PHE A 60 -28.18 1.84 -16.27
N THR A 61 -28.23 3.01 -15.62
CA THR A 61 -28.45 4.29 -16.30
C THR A 61 -27.30 4.61 -17.24
N LEU A 62 -26.05 4.45 -16.79
CA LEU A 62 -24.87 4.65 -17.61
C LEU A 62 -24.87 3.69 -18.79
N TYR A 63 -25.17 2.40 -18.59
CA TYR A 63 -25.28 1.42 -19.67
C TYR A 63 -26.29 1.85 -20.73
N LEU A 64 -27.51 2.21 -20.32
CA LEU A 64 -28.57 2.61 -21.25
C LEU A 64 -28.20 3.90 -22.00
N THR A 65 -27.71 4.91 -21.29
CA THR A 65 -27.28 6.18 -21.89
C THR A 65 -26.09 5.98 -22.83
N SER A 66 -25.08 5.21 -22.44
CA SER A 66 -23.93 4.88 -23.28
C SER A 66 -24.34 4.09 -24.51
N PHE A 67 -25.28 3.15 -24.39
CA PHE A 67 -25.77 2.38 -25.53
C PHE A 67 -26.53 3.25 -26.54
N ILE A 68 -27.44 4.10 -26.07
CA ILE A 68 -28.16 5.05 -26.94
C ILE A 68 -27.19 6.03 -27.60
N ALA A 69 -26.26 6.60 -26.83
CA ALA A 69 -25.22 7.48 -27.35
C ALA A 69 -24.34 6.77 -28.39
N PHE A 70 -24.00 5.50 -28.17
CA PHE A 70 -23.21 4.70 -29.10
C PHE A 70 -23.97 4.45 -30.41
N VAL A 71 -25.26 4.13 -30.36
CA VAL A 71 -26.09 3.98 -31.57
C VAL A 71 -26.17 5.29 -32.35
N ILE A 72 -26.40 6.42 -31.66
CA ILE A 72 -26.42 7.75 -32.30
C ILE A 72 -25.06 8.07 -32.93
N TYR A 73 -23.97 7.74 -32.24
CA TYR A 73 -22.61 7.92 -32.74
C TYR A 73 -22.35 7.08 -33.99
N LEU A 74 -22.77 5.81 -34.02
CA LEU A 74 -22.64 4.95 -35.21
C LEU A 74 -23.48 5.48 -36.38
N LEU A 75 -24.72 5.90 -36.11
CA LEU A 75 -25.56 6.52 -37.14
C LEU A 75 -24.87 7.76 -37.71
N TRP A 76 -24.36 8.66 -36.86
CA TRP A 76 -23.62 9.83 -37.32
C TRP A 76 -22.34 9.47 -38.10
N ALA A 77 -21.58 8.46 -37.67
CA ALA A 77 -20.31 8.08 -38.30
C ALA A 77 -20.49 7.43 -39.68
N TYR A 78 -21.50 6.56 -39.85
CA TYR A 78 -21.67 5.71 -41.03
C TYR A 78 -22.78 6.14 -41.99
N LEU A 79 -23.78 6.90 -41.55
CA LEU A 79 -24.90 7.31 -42.40
C LEU A 79 -24.43 8.38 -43.41
N PRO A 80 -24.87 8.37 -44.68
CA PRO A 80 -24.46 9.36 -45.68
C PRO A 80 -24.98 10.78 -45.36
N ASP A 81 -24.30 11.81 -45.87
CA ASP A 81 -24.59 13.22 -45.55
C ASP A 81 -26.03 13.61 -45.92
N GLU A 82 -26.54 13.09 -47.04
CA GLU A 82 -27.89 13.39 -47.53
C GLU A 82 -28.96 12.92 -46.54
N ALA A 83 -28.74 11.77 -45.90
CA ALA A 83 -29.66 11.24 -44.91
C ALA A 83 -29.62 12.06 -43.61
N LEU A 84 -28.44 12.53 -43.18
CA LEU A 84 -28.30 13.42 -42.01
C LEU A 84 -28.97 14.79 -42.25
N ILE A 85 -28.80 15.35 -43.44
CA ILE A 85 -29.46 16.61 -43.82
C ILE A 85 -30.97 16.43 -43.91
N SER A 86 -31.45 15.28 -44.42
CA SER A 86 -32.89 14.97 -44.44
C SER A 86 -33.51 14.82 -43.05
N LEU A 87 -32.70 14.43 -42.06
CA LEU A 87 -33.08 14.38 -40.64
C LEU A 87 -33.11 15.77 -39.98
N GLY A 88 -32.70 16.83 -40.71
CA GLY A 88 -32.64 18.21 -40.23
C GLY A 88 -31.33 18.61 -39.58
N ILE A 89 -30.28 17.79 -39.68
CA ILE A 89 -28.96 18.05 -39.09
C ILE A 89 -28.04 18.66 -40.16
N SER A 90 -28.03 19.99 -40.25
CA SER A 90 -27.25 20.71 -41.27
C SER A 90 -25.80 21.02 -40.86
N TYR A 91 -25.46 20.88 -39.58
CA TYR A 91 -24.12 21.17 -39.06
C TYR A 91 -23.65 20.05 -38.14
N PHE A 92 -22.57 19.38 -38.54
CA PHE A 92 -21.90 18.35 -37.76
C PHE A 92 -20.37 18.43 -37.98
N PRO A 93 -19.56 17.99 -37.00
CA PRO A 93 -18.10 18.04 -37.12
C PRO A 93 -17.59 17.08 -38.20
N ASN A 94 -16.35 17.28 -38.65
CA ASN A 94 -15.72 16.42 -39.66
C ASN A 94 -15.73 14.93 -39.21
N ARG A 95 -16.09 14.02 -40.12
CA ARG A 95 -16.12 12.56 -39.88
C ARG A 95 -14.79 11.98 -39.39
N TYR A 96 -13.66 12.65 -39.62
CA TYR A 96 -12.36 12.28 -39.03
C TYR A 96 -12.45 12.06 -37.51
N TRP A 97 -13.27 12.85 -36.82
CA TRP A 97 -13.46 12.70 -35.37
C TRP A 97 -14.04 11.34 -34.97
N ALA A 98 -14.80 10.69 -35.87
CA ALA A 98 -15.28 9.33 -35.62
C ALA A 98 -14.11 8.36 -35.41
N ILE A 99 -13.00 8.51 -36.14
CA ILE A 99 -11.82 7.63 -35.97
C ILE A 99 -10.89 8.17 -34.90
N ALA A 100 -10.77 9.49 -34.78
CA ALA A 100 -9.87 10.12 -33.81
C ALA A 100 -10.20 9.70 -32.37
N TRP A 101 -11.48 9.77 -31.96
CA TRP A 101 -11.88 9.45 -30.59
C TRP A 101 -11.46 8.03 -30.14
N PRO A 102 -11.82 6.94 -30.85
CA PRO A 102 -11.37 5.59 -30.52
C PRO A 102 -9.85 5.46 -30.45
N VAL A 103 -9.13 6.01 -31.44
CA VAL A 103 -7.66 5.90 -31.49
C VAL A 103 -7.02 6.61 -30.29
N TRP A 104 -7.47 7.82 -29.96
CA TRP A 104 -6.98 8.55 -28.78
C TRP A 104 -7.31 7.81 -27.48
N THR A 105 -8.48 7.17 -27.36
CA THR A 105 -8.83 6.36 -26.18
C THR A 105 -7.89 5.16 -26.03
N PHE A 106 -7.59 4.41 -27.09
CA PHE A 106 -6.65 3.29 -27.02
C PHE A 106 -5.24 3.74 -26.60
N VAL A 107 -4.74 4.83 -27.18
CA VAL A 107 -3.43 5.40 -26.82
C VAL A 107 -3.43 5.89 -25.38
N LEU A 108 -4.49 6.56 -24.93
CA LEU A 108 -4.63 7.04 -23.56
C LEU A 108 -4.62 5.89 -22.55
N ILE A 109 -5.33 4.79 -22.82
CA ILE A 109 -5.33 3.61 -21.94
C ILE A 109 -3.92 3.02 -21.83
N ALA A 110 -3.25 2.81 -22.96
CA ALA A 110 -1.87 2.31 -22.97
C ALA A 110 -0.92 3.26 -22.21
N PHE A 111 -1.09 4.57 -22.38
CA PHE A 111 -0.33 5.58 -21.66
C PHE A 111 -0.59 5.52 -20.15
N ILE A 112 -1.84 5.37 -19.70
CA ILE A 112 -2.18 5.23 -18.27
C ILE A 112 -1.47 4.02 -17.67
N TYR A 113 -1.47 2.86 -18.34
CA TYR A 113 -0.77 1.68 -17.85
C TYR A 113 0.75 1.87 -17.79
N ALA A 114 1.33 2.46 -18.84
CA ALA A 114 2.77 2.74 -18.87
C ALA A 114 3.17 3.74 -17.77
N ALA A 115 2.38 4.80 -17.57
CA ALA A 115 2.60 5.78 -16.53
C ALA A 115 2.43 5.17 -15.14
N PHE A 116 1.38 4.38 -14.92
CA PHE A 116 1.15 3.66 -13.67
C PHE A 116 2.32 2.73 -13.36
N PHE A 117 2.76 1.91 -14.32
CA PHE A 117 3.93 1.05 -14.16
C PHE A 117 5.18 1.85 -13.81
N SER A 118 5.44 2.95 -14.52
CA SER A 118 6.60 3.81 -14.29
C SER A 118 6.59 4.41 -12.88
N ILE A 119 5.43 4.91 -12.42
CA ILE A 119 5.27 5.48 -11.08
C ILE A 119 5.46 4.41 -10.01
N ASN A 120 4.88 3.22 -10.18
CA ASN A 120 5.10 2.12 -9.25
C ASN A 120 6.57 1.72 -9.18
N LEU A 121 7.28 1.70 -10.31
CA LEU A 121 8.71 1.40 -10.35
C LEU A 121 9.54 2.49 -9.65
N MET A 122 9.16 3.76 -9.77
CA MET A 122 9.80 4.87 -9.05
C MET A 122 9.57 4.81 -7.54
N ASN A 123 8.42 4.30 -7.10
CA ASN A 123 8.07 4.18 -5.69
C ASN A 123 8.57 2.87 -5.05
N THR A 124 8.96 1.88 -5.84
CA THR A 124 9.49 0.60 -5.36
C THR A 124 11.01 0.69 -5.17
N ALA A 125 11.57 -0.17 -4.32
CA ALA A 125 13.01 -0.30 -4.22
C ALA A 125 13.65 -0.64 -5.59
N PRO A 126 14.93 -0.28 -5.82
CA PRO A 126 15.64 -0.68 -7.03
C PRO A 126 15.55 -2.20 -7.25
N ILE A 127 15.47 -2.62 -8.51
CA ILE A 127 15.27 -4.04 -8.88
C ILE A 127 16.36 -4.98 -8.33
N ASP A 128 17.56 -4.45 -8.09
CA ASP A 128 18.70 -5.19 -7.54
C ASP A 128 18.75 -5.17 -6.00
N SER A 129 17.81 -4.50 -5.34
CA SER A 129 17.77 -4.40 -3.88
C SER A 129 17.12 -5.63 -3.25
N PHE A 130 17.75 -6.15 -2.19
CA PHE A 130 17.17 -7.22 -1.36
C PHE A 130 15.84 -6.79 -0.70
N ASN A 131 15.62 -5.49 -0.54
CA ASN A 131 14.38 -4.94 0.01
C ASN A 131 13.14 -5.26 -0.87
N THR A 132 13.34 -5.69 -2.11
CA THR A 132 12.27 -6.20 -2.98
C THR A 132 11.81 -7.61 -2.57
N ILE A 133 12.65 -8.38 -1.85
CA ILE A 133 12.38 -9.75 -1.40
C ILE A 133 11.91 -9.77 0.05
N THR A 134 12.47 -8.93 0.91
CA THR A 134 12.13 -8.87 2.34
C THR A 134 12.19 -7.42 2.79
N ASP A 135 11.07 -6.91 3.33
CA ASP A 135 10.97 -5.55 3.86
C ASP A 135 11.14 -5.52 5.38
N ASP A 136 11.11 -4.33 5.96
CA ASP A 136 11.24 -4.13 7.42
C ASP A 136 10.03 -4.65 8.22
N TYR A 137 8.94 -5.03 7.53
CA TYR A 137 7.71 -5.54 8.13
C TYR A 137 7.60 -7.08 8.04
N ALA A 138 8.54 -7.76 7.38
CA ALA A 138 8.57 -9.21 7.29
C ALA A 138 8.67 -9.85 8.69
N ASN A 139 7.72 -10.74 9.01
CA ASN A 139 7.66 -11.37 10.32
C ASN A 139 8.50 -12.65 10.34
N VAL A 140 9.81 -12.53 10.12
CA VAL A 140 10.71 -13.67 10.15
C VAL A 140 10.88 -14.12 11.60
N GLY A 141 10.41 -15.33 11.91
CA GLY A 141 10.43 -15.88 13.27
C GLY A 141 11.83 -15.82 13.88
N GLN A 142 11.98 -15.07 14.98
CA GLN A 142 13.26 -14.95 15.67
C GLN A 142 13.69 -16.32 16.20
N SER A 143 14.81 -16.81 15.63
CA SER A 143 15.71 -17.86 16.12
C SER A 143 15.06 -19.07 16.78
N LEU A 144 15.26 -20.24 16.16
CA LEU A 144 15.03 -21.58 16.74
C LEU A 144 15.49 -21.71 18.21
N SER A 145 16.45 -20.89 18.67
CA SER A 145 16.89 -20.84 20.06
C SER A 145 15.79 -20.48 21.07
N ARG A 146 14.76 -19.71 20.69
CA ARG A 146 13.59 -19.43 21.55
C ARG A 146 12.57 -20.58 21.58
N LEU A 147 12.69 -21.55 20.68
CA LEU A 147 11.86 -22.75 20.64
C LEU A 147 12.29 -23.79 21.71
N SER A 148 13.48 -23.66 22.31
CA SER A 148 14.04 -24.61 23.27
C SER A 148 13.40 -24.61 24.67
N GLY A 149 12.52 -23.64 24.95
CA GLY A 149 11.80 -23.50 26.22
C GLY A 149 10.30 -23.79 26.15
N ILE A 150 9.86 -24.44 25.07
CA ILE A 150 8.43 -24.63 24.77
C ILE A 150 7.87 -25.87 25.46
N THR A 151 6.80 -25.68 26.22
CA THR A 151 5.92 -26.72 26.78
C THR A 151 5.07 -27.36 25.68
N ASP A 152 4.67 -28.63 25.83
CA ASP A 152 3.90 -29.41 24.84
C ASP A 152 2.60 -28.72 24.34
N ASP A 153 2.03 -27.79 25.12
CA ASP A 153 0.78 -27.07 24.78
C ASP A 153 0.98 -25.76 23.97
N PHE A 154 2.19 -25.43 23.53
CA PHE A 154 2.47 -24.16 22.87
C PHE A 154 2.24 -24.22 21.36
N VAL A 155 1.38 -23.32 20.87
CA VAL A 155 1.24 -23.05 19.43
C VAL A 155 2.07 -21.80 19.09
N PRO A 156 3.11 -21.90 18.25
CA PRO A 156 3.89 -20.74 17.85
C PRO A 156 3.06 -19.77 17.02
N GLY A 157 3.39 -18.47 17.12
CA GLY A 157 2.82 -17.46 16.24
C GLY A 157 3.12 -17.74 14.76
N LEU A 158 2.31 -17.19 13.87
CA LEU A 158 2.53 -17.28 12.43
C LEU A 158 3.71 -16.38 12.03
N HIS A 159 4.71 -16.96 11.39
CA HIS A 159 5.93 -16.27 10.95
C HIS A 159 6.27 -16.62 9.50
N ASP A 160 6.94 -15.70 8.83
CA ASP A 160 7.42 -15.87 7.45
C ASP A 160 8.70 -16.71 7.45
N ILE A 161 8.77 -17.65 6.51
CA ILE A 161 9.95 -18.49 6.28
C ILE A 161 10.78 -17.83 5.18
N PRO A 162 12.07 -17.52 5.40
CA PRO A 162 12.91 -16.94 4.37
C PRO A 162 12.98 -17.83 3.13
N ILE A 163 12.91 -17.22 1.95
CA ILE A 163 12.92 -17.95 0.66
C ILE A 163 14.16 -18.84 0.50
N GLY A 164 15.30 -18.47 1.10
CA GLY A 164 16.49 -19.31 1.12
C GLY A 164 16.30 -20.65 1.85
N VAL A 165 15.56 -20.65 2.97
CA VAL A 165 15.24 -21.88 3.73
C VAL A 165 14.26 -22.74 2.94
N VAL A 166 13.24 -22.13 2.33
CA VAL A 166 12.29 -22.84 1.47
C VAL A 166 13.01 -23.48 0.29
N ASN A 167 13.87 -22.73 -0.41
CA ASN A 167 14.61 -23.25 -1.55
C ASN A 167 15.57 -24.39 -1.16
N ALA A 168 16.24 -24.28 -0.01
CA ALA A 168 17.12 -25.35 0.48
C ALA A 168 16.33 -26.63 0.81
N CYS A 169 15.19 -26.49 1.50
CA CYS A 169 14.35 -27.63 1.86
C CYS A 169 13.71 -28.30 0.65
N LEU A 170 13.21 -27.51 -0.31
CA LEU A 170 12.44 -28.01 -1.45
C LEU A 170 13.33 -28.53 -2.59
N TYR A 171 14.49 -27.90 -2.83
CA TYR A 171 15.29 -28.17 -4.03
C TYR A 171 16.70 -28.68 -3.78
N GLN A 172 17.26 -28.49 -2.59
CA GLN A 172 18.65 -28.90 -2.32
C GLN A 172 18.76 -30.25 -1.64
N ASP A 173 17.66 -31.03 -1.61
CA ASP A 173 17.50 -32.34 -0.97
C ASP A 173 18.61 -32.60 0.06
N LEU A 174 18.47 -32.04 1.26
CA LEU A 174 19.40 -32.25 2.37
C LEU A 174 19.36 -33.70 2.90
N ARG A 175 18.85 -34.64 2.09
CA ARG A 175 19.12 -36.07 2.18
C ARG A 175 20.58 -36.27 1.79
N GLY A 176 21.46 -36.23 2.80
CA GLY A 176 22.88 -36.51 2.62
C GLY A 176 23.10 -37.90 2.02
N PRO A 177 24.34 -38.23 1.60
CA PRO A 177 24.72 -39.53 1.01
C PRO A 177 24.53 -40.76 1.94
N TRP A 178 23.82 -40.58 3.05
CA TRP A 178 23.59 -41.57 4.11
C TRP A 178 22.30 -42.37 3.91
N ASP A 179 21.55 -42.10 2.83
CA ASP A 179 20.35 -42.86 2.45
C ASP A 179 20.64 -43.97 1.41
N GLU A 180 21.91 -44.24 1.09
CA GLU A 180 22.28 -45.36 0.20
C GLU A 180 22.60 -46.68 0.94
N ASP A 181 22.57 -46.71 2.28
CA ASP A 181 23.00 -47.87 3.06
C ASP A 181 21.86 -48.61 3.80
N GLU A 182 20.65 -48.68 3.25
CA GLU A 182 19.65 -49.66 3.72
C GLU A 182 18.82 -50.24 2.57
N ASP A 183 19.38 -51.25 1.89
CA ASP A 183 18.62 -52.45 1.52
C ASP A 183 19.58 -53.65 1.29
N PRO A 184 19.35 -54.82 1.92
CA PRO A 184 19.99 -56.09 1.56
C PRO A 184 19.37 -56.78 0.34
#